data_AF-A0A9D2BU79-F1
#
_entry.id   AF-A0A9D2BU79-F1
#
_cell.length_a   1.000
_cell.length_b   1.000
_cell.length_c   1.000
_cell.angle_alpha   90.00
_cell.angle_beta   90.00
_cell.angle_gamma   90.00
#
_symmetry.space_group_name_H-M   'P 1'
#
loop_
_entity.id
_entity.type
_entity.pdbx_description
1 polymer ?
#
loop_
_entity_poly.entity_id
_entity_poly.type
_entity_poly.pdbx_seq_one_letter_code
_entity_poly.pdbx_strand_id
1 'polypeptide(L)'
;MMPDTFQIYQSDLTGPELDEALRNIGKVQQSVADAAQSAAEASKSAEDAEQAAQTAKTYGTIVQQNQQAIQDIADNLDAVQGAAQNAQTAQSAAAAAGASAQEAEQWAEQAQQISQGALGWYATPQALRSAHPTGQNGQWAIVGTTDTIWVWDGDTYGWADSGAQMDLSQYYTKTQANARFGTVQQVQQAQSAASSAQEAAGAAQSAADAATSKVYTAIFRASGWAEMGSGGYAQTVYCTGMTANVVPQPPTVQTTGTAETDKAALAALACIQAVQTLAGRVRALCYDDKPATDVTIYLTEVR
;
A
#
# COMPACT_ATOMS: atom_id res chain seq x y z
N MET A 1 -35.92 25.39 -150.56
CA MET A 1 -35.05 26.58 -150.54
C MET A 1 -35.93 27.73 -150.05
N MET A 2 -36.11 27.81 -148.73
CA MET A 2 -36.95 28.85 -148.11
C MET A 2 -36.06 30.06 -147.84
N PRO A 3 -36.49 31.29 -148.17
CA PRO A 3 -35.69 32.48 -147.90
C PRO A 3 -35.69 32.76 -146.39
N ASP A 4 -34.51 32.68 -145.79
CA ASP A 4 -34.22 33.18 -144.44
C ASP A 4 -34.68 34.64 -144.36
N THR A 5 -35.86 34.85 -143.78
CA THR A 5 -36.40 36.19 -143.57
C THR A 5 -35.94 36.63 -142.18
N PHE A 6 -34.74 37.19 -142.11
CA PHE A 6 -34.26 37.88 -140.92
C PHE A 6 -35.22 39.05 -140.65
N GLN A 7 -36.03 38.94 -139.59
CA GLN A 7 -36.80 40.06 -139.04
C GLN A 7 -35.78 41.05 -138.43
N ILE A 8 -35.39 42.06 -139.21
CA ILE A 8 -34.51 43.14 -138.76
C ILE A 8 -35.37 44.16 -138.03
N TYR A 9 -35.21 44.24 -136.71
CA TYR A 9 -35.88 45.24 -135.88
C TYR A 9 -35.30 46.63 -136.19
N GLN A 10 -36.10 47.57 -136.72
CA GLN A 10 -35.71 48.98 -136.86
C GLN A 10 -36.24 49.78 -135.67
N SER A 11 -35.32 50.43 -134.94
CA SER A 11 -35.61 51.22 -133.75
C SER A 11 -36.01 52.66 -134.12
N ASP A 12 -37.04 53.20 -133.45
CA ASP A 12 -37.46 54.62 -133.56
C ASP A 12 -36.63 55.58 -132.69
N LEU A 13 -35.73 55.07 -131.84
CA LEU A 13 -34.82 55.87 -130.99
C LEU A 13 -33.62 56.40 -131.78
N THR A 14 -33.26 57.67 -131.57
CA THR A 14 -32.03 58.26 -132.14
C THR A 14 -30.78 57.71 -131.45
N GLY A 15 -29.61 57.75 -132.11
CA GLY A 15 -28.35 57.22 -131.57
C GLY A 15 -28.03 57.67 -130.12
N PRO A 16 -28.18 58.97 -129.77
CA PRO A 16 -27.98 59.46 -128.40
C PRO A 16 -28.99 58.92 -127.37
N GLU A 17 -30.25 58.75 -127.76
CA GLU A 17 -31.30 58.18 -126.89
C GLU A 17 -31.08 56.69 -126.66
N LEU A 18 -30.59 55.98 -127.68
CA LEU A 18 -30.19 54.58 -127.56
C LEU A 18 -29.00 54.42 -126.59
N ASP A 19 -27.99 55.30 -126.70
CA ASP A 19 -26.83 55.34 -125.79
C ASP A 19 -27.23 55.63 -124.34
N GLU A 20 -28.22 56.50 -124.13
CA GLU A 20 -28.74 56.82 -122.80
C GLU A 20 -29.59 55.68 -122.22
N ALA A 21 -30.41 55.03 -123.04
CA ALA A 21 -31.13 53.82 -122.65
C ALA A 21 -30.17 52.69 -122.24
N LEU A 22 -29.10 52.46 -123.01
CA LEU A 22 -28.07 51.47 -122.68
C LEU A 22 -27.32 51.83 -121.38
N ARG A 23 -27.00 53.10 -121.15
CA ARG A 23 -26.41 53.57 -119.87
C ARG A 23 -27.36 53.37 -118.68
N ASN A 24 -28.65 53.64 -118.85
CA ASN A 24 -29.65 53.46 -117.79
C ASN A 24 -29.88 51.98 -117.48
N ILE A 25 -29.87 51.10 -118.49
CA ILE A 25 -29.87 49.65 -118.30
C ILE A 25 -28.67 49.21 -117.45
N GLY A 26 -27.47 49.75 -117.70
CA GLY A 26 -26.29 49.48 -116.88
C GLY A 26 -26.43 49.93 -115.42
N LYS A 27 -27.00 51.12 -115.16
CA LYS A 27 -27.29 51.60 -113.79
C LYS A 27 -28.32 50.73 -113.07
N VAL A 28 -29.37 50.30 -113.77
CA VAL A 28 -30.39 49.40 -113.20
C VAL A 28 -29.76 48.06 -112.83
N GLN A 29 -28.90 47.49 -113.69
CA GLN A 29 -28.17 46.26 -113.38
C GLN A 29 -27.29 46.41 -112.12
N GLN A 30 -26.59 47.54 -111.97
CA GLN A 30 -25.81 47.82 -110.76
C GLN A 30 -26.69 47.90 -109.51
N SER A 31 -27.80 48.64 -109.56
CA SER A 31 -28.71 48.74 -108.41
C SER A 31 -29.33 47.40 -108.02
N VAL A 32 -29.61 46.53 -109.00
CA VAL A 32 -30.07 45.15 -108.75
C VAL A 32 -28.98 44.33 -108.05
N ALA A 33 -27.71 44.48 -108.46
CA ALA A 33 -26.58 43.83 -107.81
C ALA A 33 -26.39 44.29 -106.35
N ASP A 34 -26.44 45.60 -106.10
CA ASP A 34 -26.31 46.18 -104.76
C ASP A 34 -27.47 45.72 -103.84
N ALA A 35 -28.69 45.69 -104.37
CA ALA A 35 -29.86 45.19 -103.64
C ALA A 35 -29.74 43.69 -103.32
N ALA A 36 -29.23 42.89 -104.26
CA ALA A 36 -28.95 41.48 -104.03
C ALA A 36 -27.89 41.28 -102.94
N GLN A 37 -26.84 42.11 -102.92
CA GLN A 37 -25.82 42.08 -101.89
C GLN A 37 -26.38 42.46 -100.51
N SER A 38 -27.14 43.56 -100.41
CA SER A 38 -27.79 43.96 -99.16
C SER A 38 -28.75 42.89 -98.63
N ALA A 39 -29.48 42.20 -99.53
CA ALA A 39 -30.34 41.09 -99.15
C ALA A 39 -29.52 39.90 -98.59
N ALA A 40 -28.35 39.61 -99.16
CA ALA A 40 -27.45 38.57 -98.66
C ALA A 40 -26.88 38.91 -97.28
N GLU A 41 -26.45 40.15 -97.07
CA GLU A 41 -25.95 40.64 -95.77
C GLU A 41 -27.05 40.64 -94.69
N ALA A 42 -28.28 41.01 -95.05
CA ALA A 42 -29.44 40.92 -94.18
C ALA A 42 -29.76 39.46 -93.81
N SER A 43 -29.68 38.53 -94.78
CA SER A 43 -29.85 37.10 -94.52
C SER A 43 -28.79 36.58 -93.55
N LYS A 44 -27.52 36.96 -93.74
CA LYS A 44 -26.43 36.57 -92.84
C LYS A 44 -26.62 37.10 -91.42
N SER A 45 -27.03 38.36 -91.28
CA SER A 45 -27.33 38.96 -89.98
C SER A 45 -28.51 38.28 -89.29
N ALA A 46 -29.52 37.87 -90.05
CA ALA A 46 -30.66 37.12 -89.51
C ALA A 46 -30.23 35.73 -88.99
N GLU A 47 -29.36 35.01 -89.71
CA GLU A 47 -28.78 33.74 -89.23
C GLU A 47 -27.98 33.91 -87.94
N ASP A 48 -27.14 34.94 -87.86
CA ASP A 48 -26.32 35.19 -86.67
C ASP A 48 -27.19 35.58 -85.46
N ALA A 49 -28.26 36.34 -85.68
CA ALA A 49 -29.25 36.66 -84.65
C ALA A 49 -30.00 35.41 -84.17
N GLU A 50 -30.33 34.48 -85.09
CA GLU A 50 -30.96 33.21 -84.75
C GLU A 50 -30.02 32.31 -83.93
N GLN A 51 -28.73 32.23 -84.29
CA GLN A 51 -27.72 31.52 -83.51
C GLN A 51 -27.53 32.12 -82.10
N ALA A 52 -27.49 33.45 -82.00
CA ALA A 52 -27.40 34.14 -80.72
C ALA A 52 -28.63 33.88 -79.84
N ALA A 53 -29.84 33.90 -80.42
CA ALA A 53 -31.08 33.58 -79.74
C ALA A 53 -31.10 32.12 -79.24
N GLN A 54 -30.64 31.17 -80.06
CA GLN A 54 -30.53 29.77 -79.67
C GLN A 54 -29.51 29.55 -78.53
N THR A 55 -28.39 30.28 -78.58
CA THR A 55 -27.37 30.27 -77.53
C THR A 55 -27.93 30.83 -76.21
N ALA A 56 -28.65 31.95 -76.27
CA ALA A 56 -29.31 32.55 -75.11
C ALA A 56 -30.36 31.60 -74.50
N LYS A 57 -31.13 30.88 -75.34
CA LYS A 57 -32.09 29.86 -74.89
C LYS A 57 -31.40 28.71 -74.16
N THR A 58 -30.24 28.29 -74.64
CA THR A 58 -29.41 27.26 -74.00
C THR A 58 -28.91 27.74 -72.64
N TYR A 59 -28.37 28.94 -72.55
CA TYR A 59 -27.95 29.53 -71.27
C TYR A 59 -29.11 29.70 -70.29
N GLY A 60 -30.28 30.15 -70.76
CA GLY A 60 -31.47 30.26 -69.93
C GLY A 60 -31.88 28.91 -69.31
N THR A 61 -31.76 27.83 -70.08
CA THR A 61 -32.03 26.46 -69.61
C THR A 61 -31.01 26.02 -68.55
N ILE A 62 -29.71 26.28 -68.77
CA ILE A 62 -28.65 25.96 -67.80
C ILE A 62 -28.86 26.71 -66.49
N VAL A 63 -29.23 28.00 -66.56
CA VAL A 63 -29.49 28.81 -65.36
C VAL A 63 -30.66 28.24 -64.56
N GLN A 64 -31.75 27.83 -65.21
CA GLN A 64 -32.88 27.17 -64.54
C GLN A 64 -32.47 25.84 -63.90
N GLN A 65 -31.69 25.01 -64.60
CA GLN A 65 -31.18 23.75 -64.04
C GLN A 65 -30.27 23.98 -62.83
N ASN A 66 -29.36 24.95 -62.91
CA ASN A 66 -28.47 25.31 -61.81
C ASN A 66 -29.26 25.84 -60.60
N GLN A 67 -30.30 26.64 -60.84
CA GLN A 67 -31.17 27.13 -59.78
C GLN A 67 -31.86 25.97 -59.04
N GLN A 68 -32.38 24.98 -59.77
CA GLN A 68 -32.99 23.80 -59.16
C GLN A 68 -31.97 22.98 -58.36
N ALA A 69 -30.78 22.73 -58.90
CA ALA A 69 -29.74 21.97 -58.21
C ALA A 69 -29.28 22.65 -56.91
N ILE A 70 -29.20 23.99 -56.88
CA ILE A 70 -28.88 24.74 -55.67
C ILE A 70 -29.99 24.59 -54.62
N GLN A 71 -31.25 24.62 -55.04
CA GLN A 71 -32.38 24.42 -54.14
C GLN A 71 -32.38 23.01 -53.54
N ASP A 72 -32.14 21.98 -54.35
CA ASP A 72 -32.07 20.59 -53.89
C ASP A 72 -30.91 20.37 -52.89
N ILE A 73 -29.79 21.08 -53.07
CA ILE A 73 -28.67 21.08 -52.13
C ILE A 73 -29.07 21.77 -50.81
N ALA A 74 -29.72 22.92 -50.89
CA ALA A 74 -30.17 23.68 -49.72
C ALA A 74 -31.17 22.87 -48.89
N ASP A 75 -32.15 22.23 -49.54
CA ASP A 75 -33.18 21.43 -48.88
C ASP A 75 -32.60 20.17 -48.22
N ASN A 76 -31.51 19.61 -48.75
CA ASN A 76 -30.84 18.44 -48.18
C ASN A 76 -29.77 18.76 -47.12
N LEU A 77 -29.34 20.02 -46.99
CA LEU A 77 -28.25 20.40 -46.08
C LEU A 77 -28.61 20.09 -44.62
N ASP A 78 -29.83 20.42 -44.21
CA ASP A 78 -30.33 20.16 -42.86
C ASP A 78 -30.39 18.65 -42.55
N ALA A 79 -30.79 17.84 -43.53
CA ALA A 79 -30.84 16.38 -43.39
C ALA A 79 -29.44 15.78 -43.19
N VAL A 80 -28.44 16.25 -43.94
CA VAL A 80 -27.04 15.81 -43.80
C VAL A 80 -26.47 16.20 -42.43
N GLN A 81 -26.73 17.44 -42.00
CA GLN A 81 -26.27 17.90 -40.68
C GLN A 81 -26.96 17.13 -39.54
N GLY A 82 -28.27 16.90 -39.66
CA GLY A 82 -29.04 16.10 -38.71
C GLY A 82 -28.56 14.65 -38.63
N ALA A 83 -28.22 14.03 -39.77
CA ALA A 83 -27.66 12.67 -39.80
C ALA A 83 -26.33 12.57 -39.03
N ALA A 84 -25.44 13.55 -39.17
CA ALA A 84 -24.18 13.59 -38.43
C ALA A 84 -24.39 13.72 -36.91
N GLN A 85 -25.30 14.60 -36.48
CA GLN A 85 -25.65 14.77 -35.06
C GLN A 85 -26.33 13.52 -34.48
N ASN A 86 -27.21 12.88 -35.25
CA ASN A 86 -27.85 11.63 -34.86
C ASN A 86 -26.83 10.50 -34.70
N ALA A 87 -25.82 10.41 -35.57
CA ALA A 87 -24.74 9.42 -35.46
C ALA A 87 -23.91 9.64 -34.18
N GLN A 88 -23.57 10.89 -33.85
CA GLN A 88 -22.86 11.21 -32.60
C GLN A 88 -23.69 10.86 -31.37
N THR A 89 -24.99 11.21 -31.39
CA THR A 89 -25.92 10.86 -30.30
C THR A 89 -26.03 9.35 -30.11
N ALA A 90 -26.15 8.59 -31.21
CA ALA A 90 -26.19 7.14 -31.18
C ALA A 90 -24.88 6.54 -30.65
N GLN A 91 -23.72 7.11 -31.01
CA GLN A 91 -22.43 6.68 -30.50
C GLN A 91 -22.31 6.91 -28.98
N SER A 92 -22.71 8.09 -28.49
CA SER A 92 -22.74 8.38 -27.06
C SER A 92 -23.71 7.47 -26.30
N ALA A 93 -24.90 7.23 -26.86
CA ALA A 93 -25.87 6.32 -26.27
C ALA A 93 -25.35 4.87 -26.21
N ALA A 94 -24.68 4.40 -27.26
CA ALA A 94 -24.06 3.08 -27.29
C ALA A 94 -22.93 2.95 -26.24
N ALA A 95 -22.10 3.99 -26.08
CA ALA A 95 -21.05 4.01 -25.07
C ALA A 95 -21.63 3.98 -23.64
N ALA A 96 -22.67 4.78 -23.38
CA ALA A 96 -23.37 4.78 -22.09
C ALA A 96 -24.01 3.42 -21.79
N ALA A 97 -24.68 2.82 -22.78
CA ALA A 97 -25.26 1.49 -22.65
C ALA A 97 -24.19 0.41 -22.36
N GLY A 98 -23.02 0.51 -23.00
CA GLY A 98 -21.89 -0.37 -22.73
C GLY A 98 -21.36 -0.26 -21.30
N ALA A 99 -21.23 0.96 -20.79
CA ALA A 99 -20.82 1.20 -19.39
C ALA A 99 -21.84 0.64 -18.40
N SER A 100 -23.14 0.91 -18.62
CA SER A 100 -24.21 0.38 -17.77
C SER A 100 -24.28 -1.15 -17.80
N ALA A 101 -24.01 -1.78 -18.94
CA ALA A 101 -23.96 -3.23 -19.04
C ALA A 101 -22.81 -3.84 -18.22
N GLN A 102 -21.61 -3.22 -18.27
CA GLN A 102 -20.46 -3.65 -17.47
C GLN A 102 -20.69 -3.47 -15.96
N GLU A 103 -21.30 -2.37 -15.55
CA GLU A 103 -21.68 -2.16 -14.14
C GLU A 103 -22.70 -3.19 -13.68
N ALA A 104 -23.71 -3.48 -14.50
CA ALA A 104 -24.71 -4.50 -14.18
C ALA A 104 -24.10 -5.90 -14.04
N GLU A 105 -23.13 -6.24 -14.89
CA GLU A 105 -22.37 -7.51 -14.80
C GLU A 105 -21.61 -7.61 -13.47
N GLN A 106 -20.88 -6.58 -13.07
CA GLN A 106 -20.16 -6.56 -11.79
C GLN A 106 -21.08 -6.72 -10.57
N TRP A 107 -22.23 -6.03 -10.56
CA TRP A 107 -23.21 -6.18 -9.49
C TRP A 107 -23.85 -7.57 -9.47
N ALA A 108 -24.11 -8.16 -10.64
CA ALA A 108 -24.63 -9.52 -10.74
C ALA A 108 -23.63 -10.55 -10.21
N GLU A 109 -22.33 -10.41 -10.54
CA GLU A 109 -21.27 -11.27 -10.01
C GLU A 109 -21.15 -11.17 -8.49
N GLN A 110 -21.16 -9.94 -7.95
CA GLN A 110 -21.11 -9.74 -6.50
C GLN A 110 -22.33 -10.33 -5.79
N ALA A 111 -23.53 -10.14 -6.36
CA ALA A 111 -24.75 -10.75 -5.85
C ALA A 111 -24.68 -12.29 -5.90
N GLN A 112 -24.10 -12.87 -6.96
CA GLN A 112 -23.89 -14.31 -7.07
C GLN A 112 -22.89 -14.83 -6.03
N GLN A 113 -21.81 -14.10 -5.75
CA GLN A 113 -20.84 -14.47 -4.70
C GLN A 113 -21.48 -14.51 -3.31
N ILE A 114 -22.29 -13.51 -2.97
CA ILE A 114 -22.98 -13.46 -1.66
C ILE A 114 -24.08 -14.53 -1.58
N SER A 115 -24.81 -14.75 -2.67
CA SER A 115 -25.94 -15.67 -2.70
C SER A 115 -25.52 -17.15 -2.77
N GLN A 116 -24.24 -17.43 -3.04
CA GLN A 116 -23.73 -18.81 -3.01
C GLN A 116 -23.93 -19.42 -1.62
N GLY A 117 -24.65 -20.55 -1.60
CA GLY A 117 -24.97 -21.26 -0.36
C GLY A 117 -26.15 -20.67 0.44
N ALA A 118 -26.72 -19.53 0.04
CA ALA A 118 -27.83 -18.92 0.76
C ALA A 118 -29.12 -19.73 0.60
N LEU A 119 -29.68 -20.21 1.71
CA LEU A 119 -30.95 -20.96 1.73
C LEU A 119 -32.15 -20.09 2.11
N GLY A 120 -31.92 -18.81 2.42
CA GLY A 120 -32.95 -17.83 2.74
C GLY A 120 -33.18 -17.64 4.24
N TRP A 121 -34.38 -17.20 4.59
CA TRP A 121 -34.79 -16.87 5.96
C TRP A 121 -35.74 -17.93 6.53
N TYR A 122 -35.52 -18.31 7.78
CA TYR A 122 -36.35 -19.25 8.52
C TYR A 122 -36.72 -18.66 9.87
N ALA A 123 -37.99 -18.80 10.27
CA ALA A 123 -38.45 -18.24 11.54
C ALA A 123 -37.71 -18.83 12.74
N THR A 124 -37.48 -20.15 12.76
CA THR A 124 -36.88 -20.89 13.88
C THR A 124 -35.78 -21.86 13.40
N PRO A 125 -34.85 -22.29 14.27
CA PRO A 125 -33.87 -23.33 13.94
C PRO A 125 -34.51 -24.64 13.49
N GLN A 126 -35.65 -25.00 14.09
CA GLN A 126 -36.41 -26.19 13.75
C GLN A 126 -37.00 -26.09 12.34
N ALA A 127 -37.43 -24.89 11.91
CA ALA A 127 -37.91 -24.66 10.55
C ALA A 127 -36.79 -24.85 9.53
N LEU A 128 -35.61 -24.28 9.78
CA LEU A 128 -34.41 -24.48 8.95
C LEU A 128 -34.04 -25.97 8.86
N ARG A 129 -33.94 -26.66 10.00
CA ARG A 129 -33.58 -28.09 10.06
C ARG A 129 -34.64 -29.01 9.43
N SER A 130 -35.92 -28.63 9.46
CA SER A 130 -36.98 -29.40 8.81
C SER A 130 -36.99 -29.22 7.29
N ALA A 131 -36.75 -27.99 6.82
CA ALA A 131 -36.67 -27.68 5.39
C ALA A 131 -35.37 -28.22 4.77
N HIS A 132 -34.27 -28.18 5.54
CA HIS A 132 -32.94 -28.64 5.13
C HIS A 132 -32.36 -29.58 6.21
N PRO A 133 -32.77 -30.86 6.24
CA PRO A 133 -32.24 -31.83 7.19
C PRO A 133 -30.74 -32.10 7.02
N THR A 134 -30.23 -31.90 5.81
CA THR A 134 -28.82 -32.02 5.42
C THR A 134 -28.39 -30.78 4.65
N GLY A 135 -27.10 -30.44 4.73
CA GLY A 135 -26.51 -29.37 3.95
C GLY A 135 -25.14 -29.72 3.39
N GLN A 136 -24.50 -28.72 2.77
CA GLN A 136 -23.16 -28.77 2.21
C GLN A 136 -22.31 -27.64 2.80
N ASN A 137 -21.00 -27.84 2.87
CA ASN A 137 -20.08 -26.80 3.33
C ASN A 137 -20.25 -25.52 2.51
N GLY A 138 -20.36 -24.39 3.21
CA GLY A 138 -20.62 -23.09 2.61
C GLY A 138 -22.11 -22.73 2.50
N GLN A 139 -23.04 -23.64 2.83
CA GLN A 139 -24.46 -23.28 2.94
C GLN A 139 -24.75 -22.51 4.23
N TRP A 140 -25.64 -21.54 4.12
CA TRP A 140 -26.03 -20.66 5.21
C TRP A 140 -27.48 -20.20 5.10
N ALA A 141 -28.07 -19.81 6.22
CA ALA A 141 -29.42 -19.28 6.30
C ALA A 141 -29.51 -18.23 7.42
N ILE A 142 -30.53 -17.38 7.39
CA ILE A 142 -30.84 -16.46 8.50
C ILE A 142 -31.95 -17.09 9.34
N VAL A 143 -31.75 -17.15 10.66
CA VAL A 143 -32.76 -17.65 11.60
C VAL A 143 -33.31 -16.52 12.45
N GLY A 144 -34.62 -16.29 12.35
CA GLY A 144 -35.30 -15.15 12.97
C GLY A 144 -35.31 -15.17 14.49
N THR A 145 -35.52 -16.31 15.15
CA THR A 145 -35.57 -16.32 16.64
C THR A 145 -34.24 -15.99 17.30
N THR A 146 -33.11 -16.16 16.60
CA THR A 146 -31.78 -15.85 17.11
C THR A 146 -31.21 -14.57 16.50
N ASP A 147 -31.84 -14.04 15.44
CA ASP A 147 -31.32 -12.93 14.62
C ASP A 147 -29.89 -13.16 14.11
N THR A 148 -29.54 -14.42 13.84
CA THR A 148 -28.18 -14.83 13.48
C THR A 148 -28.13 -15.59 12.17
N ILE A 149 -26.93 -15.63 11.59
CA ILE A 149 -26.61 -16.51 10.48
C ILE A 149 -26.38 -17.91 11.06
N TRP A 150 -26.99 -18.89 10.42
CA TRP A 150 -26.78 -20.29 10.70
C TRP A 150 -26.03 -20.90 9.53
N VAL A 151 -24.95 -21.60 9.81
CA VAL A 151 -24.09 -22.22 8.80
C VAL A 151 -24.20 -23.73 8.89
N TRP A 152 -24.08 -24.41 7.76
CA TRP A 152 -23.97 -25.87 7.76
C TRP A 152 -22.57 -26.24 8.25
N ASP A 153 -22.51 -26.89 9.41
CA ASP A 153 -21.29 -27.45 9.96
C ASP A 153 -21.12 -28.88 9.45
N GLY A 154 -20.18 -29.06 8.52
CA GLY A 154 -19.85 -30.35 7.93
C GLY A 154 -19.21 -31.34 8.91
N ASP A 155 -18.62 -30.86 10.00
CA ASP A 155 -17.96 -31.72 10.99
C ASP A 155 -18.99 -32.35 11.94
N THR A 156 -20.03 -31.60 12.30
CA THR A 156 -21.12 -32.07 13.17
C THR A 156 -22.36 -32.54 12.42
N TYR A 157 -22.38 -32.41 11.09
CA TYR A 157 -23.52 -32.72 10.21
C TYR A 157 -24.80 -32.02 10.66
N GLY A 158 -24.69 -30.74 11.02
CA GLY A 158 -25.79 -29.99 11.59
C GLY A 158 -25.73 -28.50 11.30
N TRP A 159 -26.89 -27.85 11.41
CA TRP A 159 -26.97 -26.39 11.39
C TRP A 159 -26.48 -25.82 12.71
N ALA A 160 -25.42 -25.01 12.63
CA ALA A 160 -24.79 -24.32 13.74
C ALA A 160 -25.11 -22.83 13.71
N ASP A 161 -25.43 -22.27 14.86
CA ASP A 161 -25.66 -20.84 15.06
C ASP A 161 -24.30 -20.11 15.15
N SER A 162 -23.99 -19.24 14.19
CA SER A 162 -22.72 -18.51 14.20
C SER A 162 -22.65 -17.42 15.27
N GLY A 163 -23.80 -17.02 15.84
CA GLY A 163 -23.87 -16.05 16.94
C GLY A 163 -23.94 -16.67 18.33
N ALA A 164 -24.02 -18.00 18.43
CA ALA A 164 -23.98 -18.67 19.73
C ALA A 164 -22.66 -18.36 20.45
N GLN A 165 -22.76 -18.05 21.74
CA GLN A 165 -21.57 -17.88 22.57
C GLN A 165 -20.80 -19.19 22.65
N MET A 166 -19.47 -19.09 22.56
CA MET A 166 -18.58 -20.23 22.77
C MET A 166 -18.84 -20.82 24.16
N ASP A 167 -18.96 -22.15 24.24
CA ASP A 167 -19.04 -22.83 25.53
C ASP A 167 -17.68 -22.72 26.24
N LEU A 168 -17.63 -21.88 27.29
CA LEU A 168 -16.46 -21.68 28.13
C LEU A 168 -16.58 -22.42 29.48
N SER A 169 -17.51 -23.35 29.61
CA SER A 169 -17.77 -24.09 30.87
C SER A 169 -16.57 -24.91 31.36
N GLN A 170 -15.68 -25.32 30.46
CA GLN A 170 -14.43 -26.01 30.78
C GLN A 170 -13.31 -25.04 31.24
N TYR A 171 -13.53 -23.73 31.18
CA TYR A 171 -12.59 -22.71 31.61
C TYR A 171 -13.01 -22.10 32.94
N TYR A 172 -12.03 -21.71 33.74
CA TYR A 172 -12.33 -20.99 34.98
C TYR A 172 -12.92 -19.63 34.67
N THR A 173 -14.03 -19.31 35.33
CA THR A 173 -14.47 -17.92 35.47
C THR A 173 -13.40 -17.12 36.20
N LYS A 174 -13.39 -15.79 36.01
CA LYS A 174 -12.49 -14.88 36.74
C LYS A 174 -12.52 -15.12 38.25
N THR A 175 -13.69 -15.37 38.81
CA THR A 175 -13.87 -15.66 40.24
C THR A 175 -13.22 -16.97 40.66
N GLN A 176 -13.42 -18.06 39.89
CA GLN A 176 -12.80 -19.35 40.17
C GLN A 176 -11.28 -19.31 40.02
N ALA A 177 -10.77 -18.63 38.99
CA ALA A 177 -9.34 -18.44 38.78
C ALA A 177 -8.70 -17.68 39.95
N ASN A 178 -9.32 -16.56 40.37
CA ASN A 178 -8.86 -15.80 41.52
C ASN A 178 -8.91 -16.60 42.82
N ALA A 179 -9.93 -17.43 43.03
CA ALA A 179 -10.02 -18.26 44.22
C ALA A 179 -8.95 -19.36 44.25
N ARG A 180 -8.59 -19.92 43.09
CA ARG A 180 -7.65 -21.03 42.99
C ARG A 180 -6.18 -20.58 42.94
N PHE A 181 -5.90 -19.48 42.26
CA PHE A 181 -4.55 -19.00 41.98
C PHE A 181 -4.20 -17.68 42.67
N GLY A 182 -5.17 -17.07 43.36
CA GLY A 182 -5.03 -15.73 43.92
C GLY A 182 -5.23 -14.65 42.86
N THR A 183 -5.51 -13.43 43.30
CA THR A 183 -5.43 -12.25 42.43
C THR A 183 -3.97 -11.88 42.19
N VAL A 184 -3.70 -11.12 41.14
CA VAL A 184 -2.37 -10.56 40.87
C VAL A 184 -1.81 -9.85 42.11
N GLN A 185 -2.65 -9.11 42.84
CA GLN A 185 -2.26 -8.42 44.06
C GLN A 185 -1.87 -9.39 45.19
N GLN A 186 -2.62 -10.48 45.37
CA GLN A 186 -2.31 -11.50 46.39
C GLN A 186 -1.01 -12.23 46.08
N VAL A 187 -0.77 -12.56 44.79
CA VAL A 187 0.48 -13.20 44.36
C VAL A 187 1.66 -12.26 44.58
N GLN A 188 1.53 -10.98 44.23
CA GLN A 188 2.57 -9.97 44.48
C GLN A 188 2.86 -9.79 45.98
N GLN A 189 1.82 -9.72 46.82
CA GLN A 189 1.98 -9.64 48.27
C GLN A 189 2.69 -10.88 48.83
N ALA A 190 2.34 -12.07 48.36
CA ALA A 190 3.01 -13.31 48.78
C ALA A 190 4.49 -13.34 48.35
N GLN A 191 4.80 -12.86 47.15
CA GLN A 191 6.18 -12.73 46.67
C GLN A 191 7.00 -11.75 47.52
N SER A 192 6.46 -10.55 47.79
CA SER A 192 7.12 -9.58 48.66
C SER A 192 7.35 -10.12 50.07
N ALA A 193 6.35 -10.80 50.65
CA ALA A 193 6.48 -11.43 51.96
C ALA A 193 7.55 -12.54 51.98
N ALA A 194 7.64 -13.34 50.91
CA ALA A 194 8.67 -14.37 50.78
C ALA A 194 10.08 -13.76 50.71
N SER A 195 10.28 -12.69 49.94
CA SER A 195 11.56 -11.97 49.88
C SER A 195 11.95 -11.40 51.24
N SER A 196 11.02 -10.74 51.95
CA SER A 196 11.30 -10.21 53.29
C SER A 196 11.62 -11.31 54.31
N ALA A 197 10.97 -12.47 54.21
CA ALA A 197 11.26 -13.62 55.07
C ALA A 197 12.67 -14.19 54.81
N GLN A 198 13.11 -14.22 53.55
CA GLN A 198 14.47 -14.65 53.19
C GLN A 198 15.53 -13.67 53.72
N GLU A 199 15.30 -12.37 53.59
CA GLU A 199 16.19 -11.34 54.17
C GLU A 199 16.27 -11.47 55.69
N ALA A 200 15.13 -11.66 56.36
CA ALA A 200 15.08 -11.87 57.80
C ALA A 200 15.79 -13.16 58.23
N ALA A 201 15.66 -14.24 57.46
CA ALA A 201 16.37 -15.49 57.72
C ALA A 201 17.89 -15.33 57.55
N GLY A 202 18.34 -14.62 56.51
CA GLY A 202 19.76 -14.31 56.31
C GLY A 202 20.34 -13.45 57.43
N ALA A 203 19.59 -12.42 57.87
CA ALA A 203 19.97 -11.59 59.00
C ALA A 203 20.02 -12.38 60.31
N ALA A 204 19.05 -13.26 60.56
CA ALA A 204 19.05 -14.13 61.73
C ALA A 204 20.23 -15.11 61.73
N GLN A 205 20.59 -15.68 60.58
CA GLN A 205 21.76 -16.55 60.45
C GLN A 205 23.04 -15.75 60.74
N SER A 206 23.20 -14.56 60.15
CA SER A 206 24.37 -13.71 60.42
C SER A 206 24.47 -13.31 61.90
N ALA A 207 23.33 -13.06 62.56
CA ALA A 207 23.29 -12.78 63.99
C ALA A 207 23.64 -14.01 64.85
N ALA A 208 23.20 -15.20 64.45
CA ALA A 208 23.56 -16.45 65.10
C ALA A 208 25.06 -16.72 64.97
N ASP A 209 25.61 -16.62 63.76
CA ASP A 209 27.03 -16.79 63.46
C ASP A 209 27.88 -15.78 64.27
N ALA A 210 27.42 -14.53 64.40
CA ALA A 210 28.10 -13.52 65.21
C ALA A 210 28.06 -13.83 66.72
N ALA A 211 26.96 -14.41 67.22
CA ALA A 211 26.80 -14.76 68.63
C ALA A 211 27.65 -15.98 69.05
N THR A 212 27.92 -16.89 68.13
CA THR A 212 28.76 -18.09 68.32
C THR A 212 30.24 -17.86 67.95
N SER A 213 30.53 -16.78 67.24
CA SER A 213 31.88 -16.42 66.82
C SER A 213 32.80 -16.18 68.01
N LYS A 214 34.06 -16.61 67.87
CA LYS A 214 35.11 -16.35 68.86
C LYS A 214 36.24 -15.57 68.23
N VAL A 215 36.67 -14.49 68.89
CA VAL A 215 37.83 -13.71 68.51
C VAL A 215 39.01 -14.12 69.39
N TYR A 216 40.09 -14.55 68.75
CA TYR A 216 41.34 -14.87 69.40
C TYR A 216 42.38 -13.79 69.10
N THR A 217 43.07 -13.33 70.13
CA THR A 217 44.10 -12.30 70.02
C THR A 217 45.48 -12.94 70.07
N ALA A 218 46.33 -12.62 69.09
CA ALA A 218 47.71 -13.09 69.02
C ALA A 218 48.65 -11.90 68.81
N ILE A 219 49.67 -11.78 69.68
CA ILE A 219 50.62 -10.67 69.65
C ILE A 219 51.97 -11.19 69.17
N PHE A 220 52.37 -10.78 67.97
CA PHE A 220 53.64 -11.11 67.35
C PHE A 220 54.63 -9.97 67.57
N ARG A 221 55.76 -10.27 68.19
CA ARG A 221 56.79 -9.27 68.50
C ARG A 221 57.82 -9.24 67.38
N ALA A 222 58.19 -8.05 66.91
CA ALA A 222 59.16 -7.86 65.82
C ALA A 222 60.51 -8.56 66.06
N SER A 223 60.87 -8.73 67.34
CA SER A 223 62.11 -9.39 67.79
C SER A 223 62.04 -10.91 67.85
N GLY A 224 60.87 -11.54 67.76
CA GLY A 224 60.71 -12.97 68.04
C GLY A 224 60.50 -13.87 66.82
N TRP A 225 60.84 -13.39 65.62
CA TRP A 225 60.77 -14.15 64.36
C TRP A 225 62.04 -14.96 64.14
N ALA A 226 61.90 -16.25 63.87
CA ALA A 226 63.01 -17.17 63.58
C ALA A 226 63.08 -17.47 62.07
N GLU A 227 64.28 -17.56 61.52
CA GLU A 227 64.49 -17.95 60.11
C GLU A 227 64.07 -19.41 59.88
N MET A 228 63.44 -19.65 58.73
CA MET A 228 63.11 -20.99 58.25
C MET A 228 64.21 -21.47 57.29
N GLY A 229 64.54 -22.76 57.32
CA GLY A 229 65.71 -23.33 56.62
C GLY A 229 65.72 -23.22 55.08
N SER A 230 64.64 -22.72 54.46
CA SER A 230 64.51 -22.51 53.01
C SER A 230 64.25 -21.04 52.62
N GLY A 231 64.54 -20.10 53.52
CA GLY A 231 64.12 -18.70 53.40
C GLY A 231 62.77 -18.43 54.07
N GLY A 232 62.56 -17.18 54.49
CA GLY A 232 61.38 -16.73 55.24
C GLY A 232 61.54 -16.85 56.77
N TYR A 233 60.52 -16.40 57.49
CA TYR A 233 60.48 -16.28 58.93
C TYR A 233 59.22 -16.90 59.53
N ALA A 234 59.33 -17.49 60.71
CA ALA A 234 58.18 -17.98 61.47
C ALA A 234 58.25 -17.51 62.92
N GLN A 235 57.09 -17.20 63.49
CA GLN A 235 56.95 -16.93 64.91
C GLN A 235 55.75 -17.71 65.44
N THR A 236 55.92 -18.37 66.59
CA THR A 236 54.83 -19.07 67.27
C THR A 236 54.56 -18.39 68.60
N VAL A 237 53.33 -17.94 68.80
CA VAL A 237 52.90 -17.20 69.99
C VAL A 237 51.81 -17.96 70.73
N TYR A 238 51.72 -17.69 72.03
CA TYR A 238 50.64 -18.25 72.85
C TYR A 238 49.32 -17.57 72.51
N CYS A 239 48.25 -18.35 72.39
CA CYS A 239 46.92 -17.85 72.10
C CYS A 239 45.91 -18.67 72.90
N THR A 240 45.44 -18.10 74.01
CA THR A 240 44.58 -18.79 74.96
C THR A 240 43.27 -19.25 74.29
N GLY A 241 42.93 -20.52 74.48
CA GLY A 241 41.70 -21.12 73.94
C GLY A 241 41.76 -21.55 72.48
N MET A 242 42.85 -21.27 71.75
CA MET A 242 43.03 -21.72 70.37
C MET A 242 43.22 -23.25 70.32
N THR A 243 42.64 -23.91 69.31
CA THR A 243 42.90 -25.34 69.05
C THR A 243 43.42 -25.55 67.64
N ALA A 244 44.09 -26.66 67.37
CA ALA A 244 44.62 -26.98 66.03
C ALA A 244 43.53 -27.20 64.96
N ASN A 245 42.27 -27.33 65.38
CA ASN A 245 41.13 -27.55 64.48
C ASN A 245 40.38 -26.25 64.15
N VAL A 246 40.75 -25.12 64.77
CA VAL A 246 40.14 -23.82 64.45
C VAL A 246 40.60 -23.37 63.07
N VAL A 247 39.66 -23.08 62.18
CA VAL A 247 39.92 -22.46 60.88
C VAL A 247 39.36 -21.03 60.95
N PRO A 248 40.18 -20.04 61.33
CA PRO A 248 39.71 -18.67 61.44
C PRO A 248 39.52 -18.05 60.06
N GLN A 249 38.65 -17.04 59.99
CA GLN A 249 38.65 -16.07 58.91
C GLN A 249 40.03 -15.40 58.79
N PRO A 250 40.35 -14.77 57.64
CA PRO A 250 41.62 -14.08 57.46
C PRO A 250 41.94 -13.15 58.63
N PRO A 251 43.18 -13.15 59.14
CA PRO A 251 43.56 -12.33 60.28
C PRO A 251 43.34 -10.86 59.98
N THR A 252 42.85 -10.11 60.97
CA THR A 252 42.66 -8.66 60.88
C THR A 252 43.49 -7.94 61.93
N VAL A 253 43.81 -6.68 61.70
CA VAL A 253 44.36 -5.75 62.72
C VAL A 253 43.30 -4.73 63.09
N GLN A 254 43.32 -4.22 64.32
CA GLN A 254 42.45 -3.12 64.72
C GLN A 254 42.96 -1.80 64.15
N THR A 255 42.06 -1.00 63.59
CA THR A 255 42.34 0.39 63.24
C THR A 255 42.11 1.28 64.47
N THR A 256 42.98 2.25 64.63
CA THR A 256 43.01 3.21 65.74
C THR A 256 42.48 4.59 65.32
N GLY A 257 42.25 4.79 64.02
CA GLY A 257 41.87 6.09 63.43
C GLY A 257 43.08 7.00 63.17
N THR A 258 44.29 6.56 63.53
CA THR A 258 45.53 7.28 63.24
C THR A 258 46.18 6.65 62.01
N ALA A 259 46.24 7.38 60.90
CA ALA A 259 46.67 6.86 59.59
C ALA A 259 48.07 6.23 59.62
N GLU A 260 49.02 6.80 60.37
CA GLU A 260 50.38 6.29 60.49
C GLU A 260 50.44 4.94 61.21
N THR A 261 49.69 4.81 62.32
CA THR A 261 49.59 3.58 63.11
C THR A 261 48.86 2.48 62.35
N ASP A 262 47.76 2.82 61.67
CA ASP A 262 46.94 1.86 60.94
C ASP A 262 47.68 1.34 59.70
N LYS A 263 48.41 2.21 58.99
CA LYS A 263 49.27 1.81 57.88
C LYS A 263 50.40 0.89 58.33
N ALA A 264 51.04 1.16 59.47
CA ALA A 264 52.08 0.30 60.02
C ALA A 264 51.54 -1.08 60.43
N ALA A 265 50.38 -1.13 61.08
CA ALA A 265 49.73 -2.37 61.46
C ALA A 265 49.30 -3.21 60.24
N LEU A 266 48.73 -2.57 59.20
CA LEU A 266 48.36 -3.24 57.95
C LEU A 266 49.57 -3.73 57.17
N ALA A 267 50.65 -2.94 57.11
CA ALA A 267 51.90 -3.37 56.49
C ALA A 267 52.51 -4.57 57.22
N ALA A 268 52.50 -4.55 58.56
CA ALA A 268 52.95 -5.68 59.37
C ALA A 268 52.07 -6.93 59.20
N LEU A 269 50.75 -6.77 59.07
CA LEU A 269 49.85 -7.87 58.75
C LEU A 269 50.10 -8.43 57.34
N ALA A 270 50.37 -7.56 56.35
CA ALA A 270 50.66 -7.97 54.98
C ALA A 270 51.93 -8.81 54.85
N CYS A 271 52.90 -8.63 55.76
CA CYS A 271 54.07 -9.51 55.86
C CYS A 271 53.72 -10.94 56.29
N ILE A 272 52.56 -11.18 56.92
CA ILE A 272 52.13 -12.51 57.37
C ILE A 272 51.28 -13.14 56.25
N GLN A 273 51.87 -14.05 55.48
CA GLN A 273 51.16 -14.71 54.37
C GLN A 273 50.34 -15.92 54.81
N ALA A 274 50.69 -16.58 55.93
CA ALA A 274 49.93 -17.72 56.43
C ALA A 274 49.94 -17.80 57.95
N VAL A 275 48.81 -18.28 58.50
CA VAL A 275 48.64 -18.52 59.93
C VAL A 275 48.20 -19.97 60.13
N GLN A 276 48.91 -20.69 61.00
CA GLN A 276 48.61 -22.05 61.40
C GLN A 276 48.11 -22.05 62.84
N THR A 277 46.93 -22.62 63.06
CA THR A 277 46.38 -22.82 64.40
C THR A 277 46.97 -24.09 65.01
N LEU A 278 47.34 -24.00 66.28
CA LEU A 278 47.93 -25.09 67.06
C LEU A 278 47.21 -25.17 68.42
N ALA A 279 47.40 -26.26 69.16
CA ALA A 279 46.84 -26.38 70.51
C ALA A 279 47.42 -25.30 71.45
N GLY A 280 46.59 -24.32 71.84
CA GLY A 280 46.93 -23.18 72.69
C GLY A 280 47.89 -22.16 72.07
N ARG A 281 48.17 -22.26 70.76
CA ARG A 281 49.19 -21.44 70.09
C ARG A 281 48.77 -21.10 68.67
N VAL A 282 49.39 -20.05 68.14
CA VAL A 282 49.26 -19.66 66.73
C VAL A 282 50.66 -19.48 66.16
N ARG A 283 50.90 -20.05 64.99
CA ARG A 283 52.14 -19.86 64.24
C ARG A 283 51.88 -19.02 63.01
N ALA A 284 52.57 -17.90 62.89
CA ALA A 284 52.57 -17.06 61.70
C ALA A 284 53.80 -17.37 60.83
N LEU A 285 53.59 -17.31 59.52
CA LEU A 285 54.60 -17.56 58.49
C LEU A 285 54.74 -16.32 57.61
N CYS A 286 55.98 -15.89 57.46
CA CYS A 286 56.42 -14.84 56.56
C CYS A 286 57.32 -15.45 55.50
N TYR A 287 56.98 -15.40 54.21
CA TYR A 287 57.81 -16.01 53.16
C TYR A 287 58.85 -15.05 52.59
N ASP A 288 58.53 -13.76 52.52
CA ASP A 288 59.41 -12.73 51.97
C ASP A 288 60.13 -11.97 53.10
N ASP A 289 59.42 -11.06 53.77
CA ASP A 289 59.93 -10.22 54.85
C ASP A 289 59.14 -10.38 56.15
N LYS A 290 59.79 -10.13 57.29
CA LYS A 290 59.16 -10.13 58.62
C LYS A 290 58.66 -8.74 59.04
N PRO A 291 57.61 -8.66 59.87
CA PRO A 291 57.17 -7.39 60.47
C PRO A 291 58.31 -6.62 61.16
N ALA A 292 58.45 -5.34 60.82
CA ALA A 292 59.42 -4.44 61.46
C ALA A 292 58.94 -3.89 62.82
N THR A 293 57.64 -3.95 63.07
CA THR A 293 56.99 -3.51 64.31
C THR A 293 56.19 -4.66 64.92
N ASP A 294 55.90 -4.56 66.22
CA ASP A 294 54.99 -5.49 66.88
C ASP A 294 53.61 -5.42 66.22
N VAL A 295 52.98 -6.58 66.02
CA VAL A 295 51.66 -6.68 65.38
C VAL A 295 50.73 -7.53 66.24
N THR A 296 49.55 -6.98 66.50
CA THR A 296 48.47 -7.70 67.18
C THR A 296 47.43 -8.06 66.14
N ILE A 297 47.26 -9.36 65.89
CA ILE A 297 46.26 -9.86 64.96
C ILE A 297 45.08 -10.45 65.73
N TYR A 298 43.90 -10.31 65.12
CA TYR A 298 42.65 -10.87 65.57
C TYR A 298 42.23 -11.97 64.59
N LEU A 299 42.03 -13.16 65.12
CA LEU A 299 41.59 -14.34 64.38
C LEU A 299 40.16 -14.63 64.79
N THR A 300 39.23 -14.50 63.85
CA THR A 300 37.80 -14.71 64.12
C THR A 300 37.39 -16.08 63.61
N GLU A 301 36.99 -16.96 64.53
CA GLU A 301 36.34 -18.21 64.20
C GLU A 301 34.83 -17.95 64.12
N VAL A 302 34.27 -18.00 62.91
CA VAL A 302 32.82 -17.94 62.69
C VAL A 302 32.28 -19.36 62.72
N ARG A 303 31.21 -19.61 63.48
CA ARG A 303 30.62 -20.94 63.67
C ARG A 303 29.13 -20.97 63.38
#